data_AF-E8MXN2-F1
#
_entry.id   AF-E8MXN2-F1
#
_cell.length_a   1.000
_cell.length_b   1.000
_cell.length_c   1.000
_cell.angle_alpha   90.00
_cell.angle_beta   90.00
_cell.angle_gamma   90.00
#
_symmetry.space_group_name_H-M   'P 1'
#
loop_
_entity.id
_entity.type
_entity.pdbx_description
1 polymer ?
#
loop_
_entity_poly.entity_id
_entity_poly.type
_entity_poly.pdbx_seq_one_letter_code
_entity_poly.pdbx_strand_id
1 'polypeptide(L)'
;MKTPAGKECPYFYGNYFRGRKQEECRLIGNQPSPYHWGSDLCKTCSVPEIVLANACPHMQLQAKVQSFLFGLIRRVKVLAYCEKSHSIVEEPQIGCGQCHPFPPFIPKE
;
A
#
# COMPACT_ATOMS: atom_id res chain seq x y z
N MET A 1 7.96 -9.75 1.88
CA MET A 1 7.90 -10.91 0.95
C MET A 1 7.66 -10.37 -0.45
N LYS A 2 8.29 -10.97 -1.47
CA LYS A 2 8.01 -10.60 -2.86
C LYS A 2 6.59 -11.00 -3.24
N THR A 3 5.83 -10.03 -3.72
CA THR A 3 4.53 -10.23 -4.35
C THR A 3 4.68 -11.01 -5.66
N PRO A 4 3.58 -11.55 -6.22
CA PRO A 4 3.59 -12.15 -7.56
C PRO A 4 4.01 -11.20 -8.68
N ALA A 5 3.94 -9.88 -8.44
CA ALA A 5 4.44 -8.85 -9.35
C ALA A 5 5.95 -8.53 -9.15
N GLY A 6 6.65 -9.26 -8.27
CA GLY A 6 8.09 -9.13 -8.03
C GLY A 6 8.51 -8.01 -7.08
N LYS A 7 7.58 -7.19 -6.58
CA LYS A 7 7.85 -6.12 -5.61
C LYS A 7 7.77 -6.63 -4.17
N GLU A 8 8.66 -6.17 -3.29
CA GLU A 8 8.54 -6.42 -1.84
C GLU A 8 7.33 -5.67 -1.28
N CYS A 9 6.48 -6.36 -0.52
CA CYS A 9 5.34 -5.76 0.16
C CYS A 9 5.21 -6.36 1.57
N PRO A 10 5.09 -5.52 2.62
CA PRO A 10 4.94 -6.03 3.99
C PRO A 10 3.56 -6.67 4.24
N TYR A 11 2.56 -6.29 3.45
CA TYR A 11 1.19 -6.81 3.59
C TYR A 11 0.90 -8.05 2.76
N PHE A 12 1.85 -8.48 1.92
CA PHE A 12 1.70 -9.70 1.15
C PHE A 12 2.16 -10.90 1.97
N TYR A 13 1.33 -11.93 2.00
CA TYR A 13 1.67 -13.23 2.56
C TYR A 13 1.45 -14.32 1.53
N GLY A 14 2.43 -15.23 1.44
CA GLY A 14 2.37 -16.41 0.59
C GLY A 14 2.80 -17.65 1.37
N ASN A 15 1.96 -18.68 1.39
CA ASN A 15 2.28 -19.99 1.93
C ASN A 15 2.41 -21.00 0.81
N TYR A 16 3.67 -21.36 0.52
CA TYR A 16 4.04 -22.32 -0.53
C TYR A 16 4.56 -23.65 0.02
N PHE A 17 4.42 -23.90 1.33
CA PHE A 17 4.98 -25.09 1.96
C PHE A 17 4.28 -26.36 1.46
N ARG A 18 5.09 -27.35 1.02
CA ARG A 18 4.62 -28.68 0.58
C ARG A 18 3.53 -28.63 -0.49
N GLY A 19 3.70 -27.77 -1.51
CA GLY A 19 2.78 -27.68 -2.64
C GLY A 19 1.51 -26.86 -2.37
N ARG A 20 1.38 -26.23 -1.21
CA ARG A 20 0.35 -25.22 -0.98
C ARG A 20 0.61 -24.01 -1.90
N LYS A 21 -0.46 -23.28 -2.24
CA LYS A 21 -0.39 -22.02 -2.97
C LYS A 21 -1.44 -21.06 -2.42
N GLN A 22 -1.30 -20.72 -1.15
CA GLN A 22 -2.17 -19.74 -0.50
C GLN A 22 -1.50 -18.39 -0.54
N GLU A 23 -2.16 -17.41 -1.12
CA GLU A 23 -1.68 -16.04 -1.22
C GLU A 23 -2.78 -15.12 -0.69
N GLU A 24 -2.39 -14.09 0.06
CA GLU A 24 -3.33 -13.10 0.58
C GLU A 24 -2.67 -11.72 0.64
N CYS A 25 -3.52 -10.68 0.54
CA CYS A 25 -3.15 -9.32 0.92
C CYS A 25 -3.78 -9.01 2.27
N ARG A 26 -2.95 -8.97 3.32
CA ARG A 26 -3.38 -8.69 4.70
C ARG A 26 -3.91 -7.28 4.89
N LEU A 27 -3.58 -6.36 3.99
CA LEU A 27 -4.09 -4.98 4.02
C LEU A 27 -5.55 -4.88 3.57
N ILE A 28 -5.94 -5.69 2.59
CA ILE A 28 -7.33 -5.73 2.09
C ILE A 28 -8.16 -6.73 2.89
N GLY A 29 -7.54 -7.84 3.31
CA GLY A 29 -8.20 -8.91 4.05
C GLY A 29 -9.17 -9.73 3.20
N ASN A 30 -10.06 -10.46 3.88
CA ASN A 30 -11.04 -11.35 3.26
C ASN A 30 -12.33 -10.60 2.92
N GLN A 31 -12.37 -9.96 1.75
CA GLN A 31 -13.55 -9.25 1.24
C GLN A 31 -14.35 -10.14 0.27
N PRO A 32 -15.68 -10.01 0.18
CA PRO A 32 -16.49 -10.74 -0.79
C PRO A 32 -16.28 -10.23 -2.23
N SER A 33 -16.66 -11.04 -3.23
CA SER A 33 -16.70 -10.60 -4.63
C SER A 33 -17.68 -9.43 -4.82
N PRO A 34 -17.35 -8.40 -5.64
CA PRO A 34 -16.15 -8.24 -6.49
C PRO A 34 -14.95 -7.54 -5.82
N TYR A 35 -15.03 -7.29 -4.51
CA TYR A 35 -14.03 -6.49 -3.76
C TYR A 35 -12.93 -7.33 -3.11
N HIS A 36 -12.97 -8.65 -3.27
CA HIS A 36 -11.89 -9.57 -2.85
C HIS A 36 -10.54 -9.16 -3.46
N TRP A 37 -9.43 -9.55 -2.84
CA TRP A 37 -8.12 -9.37 -3.43
C TRP A 37 -7.78 -10.52 -4.40
N GLY A 38 -7.08 -10.20 -5.48
CA GLY A 38 -6.47 -11.16 -6.41
C GLY A 38 -5.01 -10.80 -6.66
N SER A 39 -4.16 -11.80 -6.94
CA SER A 39 -2.72 -11.61 -7.14
C SER A 39 -2.38 -10.73 -8.35
N ASP A 40 -3.27 -10.66 -9.33
CA ASP A 40 -3.18 -9.75 -10.48
C ASP A 40 -3.17 -8.27 -10.06
N LEU A 41 -3.86 -7.92 -8.97
CA LEU A 41 -3.92 -6.55 -8.45
C LEU A 41 -2.55 -6.05 -7.96
N CYS A 42 -1.62 -6.94 -7.62
CA CYS A 42 -0.26 -6.55 -7.25
C CYS A 42 0.49 -5.83 -8.37
N LYS A 43 0.10 -6.04 -9.64
CA LYS A 43 0.73 -5.36 -10.80
C LYS A 43 0.47 -3.85 -10.80
N THR A 44 -0.67 -3.42 -10.26
CA THR A 44 -1.10 -2.01 -10.25
C THR A 44 -1.22 -1.44 -8.84
N CYS A 45 -0.77 -2.16 -7.82
CA CYS A 45 -0.87 -1.73 -6.42
C CYS A 45 0.26 -0.74 -6.09
N SER A 46 -0.10 0.42 -5.55
CA SER A 46 0.86 1.47 -5.14
C SER A 46 1.49 1.24 -3.76
N VAL A 47 0.96 0.32 -2.96
CA VAL A 47 1.45 0.07 -1.58
C VAL A 47 2.95 -0.21 -1.50
N PRO A 48 3.55 -1.07 -2.35
CA PRO A 48 5.01 -1.30 -2.31
C PRO A 48 5.84 -0.04 -2.50
N GLU A 49 5.40 0.85 -3.39
CA GLU A 49 6.10 2.10 -3.70
C GLU A 49 5.97 3.10 -2.55
N ILE A 50 4.79 3.19 -1.94
CA ILE A 50 4.54 4.04 -0.77
C ILE A 50 5.43 3.61 0.40
N VAL A 51 5.43 2.32 0.74
CA VAL A 51 6.22 1.79 1.86
C VAL A 51 7.72 1.97 1.62
N LEU A 52 8.17 1.83 0.37
CA LEU A 52 9.57 2.02 0.01
C LEU A 52 10.00 3.50 0.12
N ALA A 53 9.15 4.42 -0.34
CA ALA A 53 9.44 5.85 -0.35
C ALA A 53 9.29 6.51 1.02
N ASN A 54 8.33 6.05 1.83
CA ASN A 54 7.98 6.66 3.10
C ASN A 54 7.85 5.61 4.21
N ALA A 55 8.86 5.56 5.06
CA ALA A 55 8.95 4.67 6.21
C ALA A 55 8.45 5.30 7.52
N CYS A 56 7.58 6.32 7.44
CA CYS A 56 7.03 6.98 8.63
C CYS A 56 6.28 5.97 9.52
N PRO A 57 6.68 5.78 10.79
CA PRO A 57 6.07 4.80 11.68
C PRO A 57 4.64 5.21 12.11
N HIS A 58 4.28 6.47 11.95
CA HIS A 58 2.94 6.99 12.27
C HIS A 58 1.98 6.95 11.07
N MET A 59 2.42 6.46 9.91
CA MET A 59 1.57 6.37 8.72
C MET A 59 0.86 5.02 8.67
N GLN A 60 -0.46 5.06 8.76
CA GLN A 60 -1.33 3.90 8.56
C GLN A 60 -1.85 3.89 7.14
N LEU A 61 -1.69 2.76 6.46
CA LEU A 61 -2.29 2.51 5.16
C LEU A 61 -3.58 1.72 5.34
N GLN A 62 -4.59 2.09 4.57
CA GLN A 62 -5.79 1.29 4.37
C GLN A 62 -5.93 1.05 2.86
N ALA A 63 -6.36 -0.14 2.47
CA ALA A 63 -6.58 -0.43 1.06
C ALA A 63 -7.91 -1.14 0.84
N LYS A 64 -8.55 -0.81 -0.28
CA LYS A 64 -9.75 -1.48 -0.75
C LYS A 64 -9.67 -1.72 -2.25
N VAL A 65 -10.29 -2.79 -2.72
CA VAL A 65 -10.44 -3.02 -4.15
C VAL A 65 -11.63 -2.20 -4.65
N GLN A 66 -11.42 -1.47 -5.73
CA GLN A 66 -12.49 -0.81 -6.47
C GLN A 66 -12.64 -1.49 -7.82
N SER A 67 -13.89 -1.63 -8.25
CA SER A 67 -14.24 -2.15 -9.55
C SER A 67 -14.83 -1.03 -10.40
N PHE A 68 -14.40 -0.97 -11.66
CA PHE A 68 -14.84 -0.03 -12.67
C PHE A 68 -15.37 -0.82 -13.88
N LEU A 69 -16.13 -0.15 -14.75
CA LEU A 69 -16.68 -0.72 -15.98
C LEU A 69 -17.35 -2.09 -15.75
N PHE A 70 -18.30 -2.15 -14.80
CA PHE A 70 -19.07 -3.36 -14.49
C PHE A 70 -18.23 -4.62 -14.13
N GLY A 71 -17.04 -4.46 -13.55
CA GLY A 71 -16.21 -5.62 -13.17
C GLY A 71 -14.95 -5.78 -14.01
N LEU A 72 -14.88 -5.16 -15.19
CA LEU A 72 -13.80 -5.37 -16.17
C LEU A 72 -12.45 -4.87 -15.68
N ILE A 73 -12.45 -3.77 -14.90
CA ILE A 73 -11.21 -3.18 -14.38
C ILE A 73 -11.29 -3.16 -12.86
N ARG A 74 -10.34 -3.80 -12.20
CA ARG A 74 -10.18 -3.78 -10.74
C ARG A 74 -8.87 -3.11 -10.38
N ARG A 75 -8.88 -2.25 -9.35
CA ARG A 75 -7.69 -1.56 -8.86
C ARG A 75 -7.71 -1.48 -7.33
N VAL A 76 -6.51 -1.42 -6.75
CA VAL A 76 -6.33 -1.14 -5.33
C VAL A 76 -6.40 0.37 -5.13
N LYS A 77 -7.35 0.85 -4.34
CA LYS A 77 -7.36 2.22 -3.83
C LYS A 77 -6.74 2.22 -2.44
N VAL A 78 -5.72 3.05 -2.26
CA VAL A 78 -5.01 3.22 -0.99
C VAL A 78 -5.42 4.56 -0.37
N LEU A 79 -5.68 4.56 0.92
CA LEU A 79 -5.80 5.74 1.76
C LEU A 79 -4.65 5.71 2.77
N ALA A 80 -3.96 6.82 2.93
CA ALA A 80 -2.94 6.98 3.95
C ALA A 80 -3.41 7.99 4.99
N TYR A 81 -3.21 7.65 6.25
CA TYR A 81 -3.54 8.49 7.39
C TYR A 81 -2.34 8.59 8.31
N CYS A 82 -2.01 9.79 8.74
CA CYS A 82 -0.94 10.00 9.70
C CYS A 82 -1.52 10.18 11.10
N GLU A 83 -1.21 9.24 11.99
CA GLU A 83 -1.67 9.25 13.38
C GLU A 83 -1.08 10.41 14.18
N LYS A 84 0.09 10.92 13.83
CA LYS A 84 0.72 12.04 14.55
C LYS A 84 0.10 13.39 14.20
N SER A 85 -0.22 13.62 12.93
CA SER A 85 -0.82 14.87 12.43
C SER A 85 -2.35 14.84 12.39
N HIS A 86 -2.94 13.67 12.65
CA HIS A 86 -4.37 13.42 12.60
C HIS A 86 -5.02 13.82 11.26
N SER A 87 -4.34 13.52 10.15
CA SER A 87 -4.76 13.97 8.82
C SER A 87 -4.57 12.89 7.75
N ILE A 88 -5.35 13.01 6.67
CA ILE A 88 -5.15 12.24 5.45
C ILE A 88 -3.88 12.73 4.78
N VAL A 89 -3.04 11.79 4.36
CA VAL A 89 -1.82 12.08 3.61
C VAL A 89 -2.13 11.93 2.12
N GLU A 90 -2.33 13.07 1.45
CA GLU A 90 -2.68 13.12 0.02
C GLU A 90 -1.59 12.49 -0.86
N GLU A 91 -0.31 12.74 -0.53
CA GLU A 91 0.83 12.18 -1.24
C GLU A 91 1.65 11.25 -0.32
N PRO A 92 1.23 9.99 -0.16
CA PRO A 92 1.79 9.08 0.84
C PRO A 92 3.26 8.71 0.60
N GLN A 93 3.77 8.87 -0.62
CA GLN A 93 5.18 8.71 -0.95
C GLN A 93 6.06 9.82 -0.35
N ILE A 94 5.51 11.01 -0.10
CA ILE A 94 6.21 12.15 0.50
C ILE A 94 5.99 12.20 2.02
N GLY A 95 4.77 11.94 2.46
CA GLY A 95 4.37 11.99 3.87
C GLY A 95 3.67 13.27 4.26
N CYS A 96 3.34 13.41 5.55
CA CYS A 96 2.48 14.50 6.04
C CYS A 96 3.19 15.85 6.27
N GLY A 97 4.49 15.94 5.99
CA GLY A 97 5.30 17.15 6.25
C GLY A 97 5.60 17.47 7.73
N GLN A 98 4.92 16.81 8.68
CA GLN A 98 5.08 17.07 10.12
C GLN A 98 5.89 15.99 10.86
N CYS A 99 5.88 14.74 10.36
CA CYS A 99 6.62 13.65 11.00
C CYS A 99 8.14 13.75 10.77
N HIS A 100 8.52 14.23 9.58
CA HIS A 100 9.90 14.35 9.14
C HIS A 100 10.11 15.76 8.60
N PRO A 101 10.36 16.75 9.48
CA PRO A 101 10.60 18.11 9.02
C PRO A 101 11.83 18.14 8.12
N PHE A 102 11.74 18.85 7.00
CA PHE A 102 12.90 19.09 6.16
C PHE A 102 13.93 19.89 6.96
N PRO A 103 15.24 19.61 6.77
CA PRO A 103 16.27 20.47 7.32
C PRO A 103 16.07 21.90 6.81
N PRO A 104 16.38 22.92 7.64
CA PRO A 104 16.29 24.30 7.20
C PRO A 104 17.17 24.52 5.97
N PHE A 105 16.69 25.31 5.01
CA PHE A 105 17.48 25.70 3.86
C PHE A 105 18.68 26.54 4.32
N ILE A 106 19.89 26.08 4.03
CA ILE A 106 21.13 26.83 4.26
C ILE A 106 21.58 27.36 2.89
N PRO A 107 21.48 28.68 2.62
CA PRO A 107 22.03 29.26 1.41
C PRO A 107 23.55 29.03 1.37
N LYS A 108 24.08 28.66 0.20
CA LYS A 108 25.53 28.64 -0.03
C LYS A 108 25.99 30.08 -0.21
N GLU A 109 26.86 30.53 0.69
CA GLU A 109 27.62 31.79 0.59
C GLU A 109 28.59 31.77 -0.60
#